data_AF-A0A7J2NM10-F1
#
_entry.id   AF-A0A7J2NM10-F1
#
_cell.length_a   1.000
_cell.length_b   1.000
_cell.length_c   1.000
_cell.angle_alpha   90.00
_cell.angle_beta   90.00
_cell.angle_gamma   90.00
#
_symmetry.space_group_name_H-M   'P 1'
#
loop_
_entity.id
_entity.type
_entity.pdbx_description
1 polymer ?
#
loop_
_entity_poly.entity_id
_entity_poly.type
_entity_poly.pdbx_seq_one_letter_code
_entity_poly.pdbx_strand_id
1 'polypeptide(L)' 'MSNSEDAEFRDAFRRWAEQLDCHQYQIFVETAKIVELLKQKKVSAKTKNEMIIVVKGLQATVKSISKVLSKYIE' A
#
# COMPACT_ATOMS: atom_id res chain seq x y z
N MET A 1 -17.59 21.62 -21.28
CA MET A 1 -16.49 20.64 -21.26
C MET A 1 -16.46 19.92 -19.91
N SER A 2 -17.51 19.18 -19.51
CA SER A 2 -17.68 18.88 -18.06
C SER A 2 -18.15 17.48 -17.66
N ASN A 3 -18.24 16.49 -18.56
CA ASN A 3 -18.58 15.10 -18.17
C ASN A 3 -17.50 14.07 -18.55
N SER A 4 -16.67 14.37 -19.56
CA SER A 4 -15.63 13.46 -20.07
C SER A 4 -14.40 13.41 -19.17
N GLU A 5 -13.88 14.57 -18.77
CA GLU A 5 -12.70 14.68 -17.90
C GLU A 5 -12.95 14.08 -16.50
N ASP A 6 -14.17 14.22 -16.00
CA ASP A 6 -14.59 13.68 -14.70
C ASP A 6 -14.71 12.14 -14.74
N ALA A 7 -15.13 11.58 -15.88
CA ALA A 7 -15.21 10.14 -16.07
C ALA A 7 -13.82 9.49 -16.19
N GLU A 8 -12.90 10.10 -16.94
CA GLU A 8 -11.52 9.64 -17.05
C GLU A 8 -10.78 9.69 -15.72
N PHE A 9 -10.95 10.77 -14.95
CA PHE A 9 -10.39 10.84 -13.60
C PHE A 9 -10.94 9.75 -12.69
N ARG A 10 -12.27 9.51 -12.68
CA ARG A 10 -12.90 8.49 -11.84
C ARG A 10 -12.43 7.08 -12.21
N ASP A 11 -12.23 6.77 -13.48
CA ASP A 11 -11.71 5.48 -13.91
C ASP A 11 -10.23 5.32 -13.50
N ALA A 12 -9.40 6.35 -13.72
CA ALA A 12 -8.01 6.34 -13.29
C ALA A 12 -7.87 6.22 -11.76
N PHE A 13 -8.70 6.93 -11.00
CA PHE A 13 -8.75 6.85 -9.54
C PHE A 13 -9.19 5.46 -9.08
N ARG A 14 -10.23 4.88 -9.69
CA ARG A 14 -10.71 3.53 -9.35
C ARG A 14 -9.60 2.50 -9.55
N ARG A 15 -8.97 2.47 -10.72
CA ARG A 15 -7.89 1.51 -11.02
C ARG A 15 -6.70 1.67 -10.06
N TRP A 16 -6.34 2.91 -9.72
CA TRP A 16 -5.29 3.17 -8.74
C TRP A 16 -5.68 2.70 -7.34
N ALA A 17 -6.92 2.95 -6.91
CA ALA A 17 -7.44 2.50 -5.61
C ALA A 17 -7.50 0.97 -5.52
N GLU A 18 -7.94 0.27 -6.57
CA GLU A 18 -7.96 -1.19 -6.65
C GLU A 18 -6.55 -1.79 -6.53
N GLN A 19 -5.55 -1.17 -7.17
CA GLN A 19 -4.15 -1.58 -7.04
C GLN A 19 -3.59 -1.34 -5.64
N LEU A 20 -3.97 -0.23 -4.99
CA LEU A 20 -3.59 0.01 -3.60
C LEU A 20 -4.22 -1.00 -2.65
N ASP A 21 -5.50 -1.32 -2.83
CA ASP A 21 -6.21 -2.27 -1.97
C ASP A 21 -5.59 -3.66 -2.03
N CYS A 22 -5.27 -4.16 -3.24
CA CYS A 22 -4.64 -5.46 -3.38
C CYS A 22 -3.23 -5.50 -2.76
N HIS A 23 -2.46 -4.41 -2.89
CA HIS A 23 -1.13 -4.32 -2.30
C HIS A 23 -1.17 -4.21 -0.78
N GLN A 24 -2.08 -3.38 -0.23
CA GLN A 24 -2.29 -3.26 1.21
C GLN A 24 -2.75 -4.59 1.83
N TYR A 25 -3.65 -5.31 1.16
CA TYR A 25 -4.08 -6.63 1.60
C TYR A 25 -2.90 -7.60 1.71
N GLN A 26 -2.01 -7.64 0.71
CA GLN A 26 -0.80 -8.47 0.75
C GLN A 26 0.11 -8.08 1.93
N ILE A 27 0.30 -6.78 2.18
CA ILE A 27 1.08 -6.28 3.31
C ILE A 27 0.51 -6.80 4.64
N PHE A 28 -0.83 -6.80 4.82
CA PHE A 28 -1.46 -7.30 6.04
C PHE A 28 -1.30 -8.81 6.22
N VAL A 29 -1.44 -9.58 5.13
CA VAL A 29 -1.20 -11.03 5.15
C VAL A 29 0.25 -11.35 5.55
N GLU A 30 1.23 -10.66 4.97
CA GLU A 30 2.64 -10.86 5.32
C GLU A 30 2.96 -10.42 6.75
N THR A 31 2.32 -9.34 7.22
CA THR A 31 2.43 -8.89 8.62
C THR A 31 1.96 -10.00 9.58
N ALA A 32 0.82 -10.63 9.31
CA ALA A 32 0.31 -11.72 10.14
C ALA A 32 1.28 -12.92 10.19
N LYS A 33 1.85 -13.32 9.05
CA LYS A 33 2.86 -14.40 8.97
C LYS A 33 4.11 -14.08 9.80
N ILE A 34 4.62 -12.86 9.69
CA ILE A 34 5.76 -12.39 10.47
C ILE A 34 5.46 -12.47 11.98
N VAL A 35 4.29 -12.01 12.41
CA VAL A 35 3.88 -12.06 13.82
C VAL A 35 3.90 -13.50 14.35
N GLU A 36 3.41 -14.47 13.58
CA GLU A 36 3.48 -15.88 13.97
C GLU A 36 4.92 -16.41 14.11
N LEU A 37 5.83 -16.01 13.23
CA LEU A 37 7.26 -16.34 13.35
C LEU A 37 7.90 -15.71 14.59
N LEU A 38 7.53 -14.46 14.91
CA LEU A 38 8.00 -13.76 16.11
C LEU A 38 7.50 -14.44 17.39
N LYS A 39 6.22 -14.84 17.46
CA LYS A 39 5.65 -15.59 18.60
C LYS A 39 6.40 -16.91 18.84
N GLN A 40 6.80 -17.59 17.78
CA GLN A 40 7.59 -18.82 17.85
C GLN A 40 9.07 -18.58 18.20
N LYS A 41 9.50 -17.33 18.39
CA LYS A 41 10.91 -16.91 18.56
C LYS A 41 11.83 -17.35 17.41
N LYS A 42 11.27 -17.66 16.24
CA LYS A 42 12.00 -18.08 15.03
C LYS A 42 12.39 -16.86 14.20
N VAL A 43 13.17 -15.97 14.78
CA VAL A 43 13.59 -14.73 14.12
C VAL A 43 14.90 -14.96 13.39
N SER A 44 14.83 -15.02 12.06
CA SER A 44 16.01 -15.13 11.19
C SER A 44 16.35 -13.78 10.53
N ALA A 45 17.52 -13.70 9.88
CA ALA A 45 17.85 -12.55 9.02
C ALA A 45 16.80 -12.35 7.91
N LYS A 46 16.24 -13.44 7.38
CA LYS A 46 15.14 -13.41 6.40
C LYS A 46 13.89 -12.75 6.99
N THR A 47 13.47 -13.15 8.20
CA THR A 47 12.31 -12.57 8.89
C THR A 47 12.48 -11.05 9.09
N LYS A 48 13.69 -10.61 9.48
CA LYS A 48 14.00 -9.17 9.62
C LYS A 48 13.91 -8.43 8.28
N ASN A 49 14.35 -9.03 7.18
CA ASN A 49 14.25 -8.43 5.85
C ASN A 49 12.78 -8.31 5.40
N GLU A 50 11.97 -9.35 5.63
CA GLU A 50 10.54 -9.35 5.33
C GLU A 50 9.81 -8.25 6.12
N MET A 51 10.15 -8.05 7.40
CA MET A 51 9.65 -6.92 8.20
C MET A 51 9.95 -5.56 7.56
N ILE A 52 11.20 -5.36 7.13
CA ILE A 52 11.61 -4.10 6.48
C ILE A 52 10.83 -3.88 5.18
N ILE A 53 10.61 -4.93 4.39
CA ILE A 53 9.85 -4.85 3.13
C ILE A 53 8.41 -4.44 3.40
N VAL A 54 7.74 -5.07 4.38
CA VAL A 54 6.37 -4.71 4.80
C VAL A 54 6.27 -3.23 5.18
N VAL A 55 7.19 -2.74 6.02
CA VAL A 55 7.21 -1.33 6.44
C VAL A 55 7.43 -0.39 5.25
N LYS A 56 8.35 -0.72 4.35
CA LYS A 56 8.61 0.08 3.14
C LYS A 56 7.40 0.11 2.20
N GLY A 57 6.65 -0.98 2.08
CA GLY A 57 5.40 -1.03 1.30
C GLY A 57 4.33 -0.08 1.83
N LEU A 58 4.15 -0.05 3.17
CA LEU A 58 3.23 0.91 3.81
C LEU A 58 3.66 2.35 3.56
N GLN A 59 4.96 2.65 3.71
CA GLN A 59 5.50 3.99 3.44
C GLN A 59 5.29 4.42 1.98
N ALA A 60 5.47 3.50 1.03
CA ALA A 60 5.21 3.77 -0.39
C ALA A 60 3.73 4.07 -0.64
N THR A 61 2.82 3.36 0.03
CA THR A 61 1.38 3.60 -0.06
C THR A 61 1.01 5.00 0.44
N VAL A 62 1.50 5.39 1.62
CA VAL A 62 1.29 6.73 2.17
C VAL A 62 1.79 7.80 1.20
N LYS A 63 3.01 7.65 0.66
CA LYS A 63 3.55 8.58 -0.34
C LYS A 63 2.69 8.68 -1.60
N SER A 64 2.13 7.55 -2.07
CA SER A 64 1.25 7.54 -3.23
C SER A 64 -0.03 8.33 -2.97
N ILE A 65 -0.66 8.14 -1.81
CA ILE A 65 -1.86 8.89 -1.40
C ILE A 65 -1.53 10.38 -1.25
N SER A 66 -0.45 10.74 -0.56
CA SER A 66 -0.02 12.13 -0.41
C SER A 66 0.17 12.82 -1.76
N LYS A 67 0.79 12.13 -2.74
CA LYS A 67 0.98 12.69 -4.10
C LYS A 67 -0.35 13.00 -4.81
N VAL A 68 -1.39 12.20 -4.59
CA VAL A 68 -2.72 12.46 -5.16
C VAL A 68 -3.36 13.66 -4.46
N LEU A 69 -3.38 13.67 -3.13
CA LEU A 69 -4.00 14.73 -2.35
C LEU A 69 -3.35 16.09 -2.61
N SER A 70 -2.02 16.16 -2.68
CA SER A 70 -1.27 17.41 -2.92
C SER A 70 -1.68 18.15 -4.19
N LYS A 71 -2.28 17.47 -5.18
CA LYS A 71 -2.79 18.13 -6.40
C LYS A 71 -4.02 19.02 -6.18
N TYR A 72 -4.67 18.91 -5.03
CA TYR A 72 -5.95 19.57 -4.72
C TYR A 72 -5.88 20.52 -3.52
N ILE A 73 -4.69 20.69 -2.94
CA ILE A 73 -4.48 21.55 -1.75
C ILE A 73 -3.52 22.71 -2.04
N GLU A 74 -3.10 22.87 -3.30
CA GLU A 74 -2.53 24.10 -3.86
C GLU A 74 -3.66 24.97 -4.45
#